data_AF-A0A4Q3DEG7-F1
#
_entry.id   AF-A0A4Q3DEG7-F1
#
_cell.length_a   1.000
_cell.length_b   1.000
_cell.length_c   1.000
_cell.angle_alpha   90.00
_cell.angle_beta   90.00
_cell.angle_gamma   90.00
#
_symmetry.space_group_name_H-M   'P 1'
#
loop_
_entity.id
_entity.type
_entity.pdbx_description
1 polymer ?
#
loop_
_entity_poly.entity_id
_entity_poly.type
_entity_poly.pdbx_seq_one_letter_code
_entity_poly.pdbx_strand_id
1 'polypeptide(L)'
;MTKNSPTFYAITWLRYFFGAHLLFSGGRFILTGYMPAIPGVGGEWADANAAIGLYQAVKYMECLFGILLLTNRFVLLALVLEMPATVNIFYLNTFVVATPRQLFTGPQELFLNGILLLAYSGYLAAALKPRLDPLLLWNSDRAYQPGYAKQLRPEDVQ
;
A
#
# COMPACT_ATOMS: atom_id res chain seq x y z
N MET A 1 -0.10 -13.36 12.47
CA MET A 1 -0.61 -12.75 13.72
C MET A 1 -1.76 -13.59 14.24
N THR A 2 -1.77 -13.92 15.54
CA THR A 2 -2.89 -14.58 16.20
C THR A 2 -4.01 -13.57 16.46
N LYS A 3 -5.27 -13.98 16.30
CA LYS A 3 -6.47 -13.11 16.39
C LYS A 3 -6.68 -12.43 17.77
N ASN A 4 -5.93 -12.83 18.80
CA ASN A 4 -6.07 -12.34 20.18
C ASN A 4 -4.90 -11.48 20.65
N SER A 5 -4.03 -11.01 19.74
CA SER A 5 -2.93 -10.12 20.10
C SER A 5 -3.41 -8.65 20.11
N PRO A 6 -3.00 -7.80 21.08
CA PRO A 6 -3.27 -6.36 21.03
C PRO A 6 -2.75 -5.71 19.74
N THR A 7 -1.65 -6.22 19.19
CA THR A 7 -1.10 -5.77 17.91
C THR A 7 -2.05 -6.04 16.74
N PHE A 8 -2.79 -7.16 16.77
CA PHE A 8 -3.79 -7.45 15.73
C PHE A 8 -4.91 -6.40 15.72
N TYR A 9 -5.40 -6.01 16.90
CA TYR A 9 -6.42 -4.97 17.02
C TYR A 9 -5.88 -3.59 16.62
N ALA A 10 -4.64 -3.25 17.03
CA ALA A 10 -4.01 -1.99 16.65
C ALA A 10 -3.85 -1.86 15.12
N ILE A 11 -3.29 -2.88 14.45
CA ILE A 11 -3.15 -2.89 12.99
C ILE A 11 -4.52 -2.89 12.30
N THR A 12 -5.50 -3.61 12.83
CA THR A 12 -6.86 -3.62 12.28
C THR A 12 -7.51 -2.25 12.37
N TRP A 13 -7.35 -1.55 13.50
CA TRP A 13 -7.84 -0.20 13.69
C TRP A 13 -7.13 0.78 12.75
N LEU A 14 -5.79 0.74 12.65
CA LEU A 14 -5.03 1.59 11.73
C LEU A 14 -5.48 1.40 10.28
N ARG A 15 -5.73 0.15 9.87
CA ARG A 15 -6.24 -0.16 8.54
C ARG A 15 -7.63 0.43 8.30
N TYR A 16 -8.54 0.30 9.26
CA TYR A 16 -9.87 0.88 9.12
C TYR A 16 -9.83 2.41 9.10
N PHE A 17 -9.02 3.01 9.97
CA PHE A 17 -8.82 4.45 10.01
C PHE A 17 -8.24 4.98 8.70
N PHE A 18 -7.16 4.38 8.21
CA PHE A 18 -6.54 4.80 6.95
C PHE A 18 -7.43 4.53 5.74
N GLY A 19 -8.10 3.36 5.70
CA GLY A 19 -9.07 3.04 4.65
C GLY A 19 -10.25 4.01 4.62
N ALA A 20 -10.80 4.39 5.78
CA ALA A 20 -11.85 5.39 5.87
C ALA A 20 -11.36 6.79 5.47
N HIS A 21 -10.12 7.16 5.82
CA HIS A 21 -9.49 8.42 5.41
C HIS A 21 -9.37 8.52 3.88
N LEU A 22 -8.85 7.49 3.22
CA LEU A 22 -8.74 7.44 1.75
C LEU A 22 -10.12 7.47 1.09
N LEU A 23 -11.07 6.70 1.62
CA LEU A 23 -12.44 6.67 1.10
C LEU A 23 -13.14 8.03 1.25
N PHE A 24 -12.93 8.72 2.37
CA PHE A 24 -13.47 10.07 2.56
C PHE A 24 -12.81 11.08 1.61
N SER A 25 -11.48 11.05 1.47
CA SER A 25 -10.74 11.94 0.58
C SER A 25 -11.16 11.76 -0.89
N GLY A 26 -11.07 10.54 -1.41
CA GLY A 26 -11.45 10.22 -2.79
C GLY A 26 -12.96 10.34 -3.02
N GLY A 27 -13.77 9.81 -2.11
CA GLY A 27 -15.24 9.85 -2.20
C GLY A 27 -15.80 11.27 -2.20
N ARG A 28 -15.26 12.17 -1.38
CA ARG A 28 -15.65 13.58 -1.40
C ARG A 28 -15.35 14.23 -2.74
N PHE A 29 -14.17 13.95 -3.32
CA PHE A 29 -13.84 14.46 -4.65
C PHE A 29 -14.81 13.92 -5.72
N ILE A 30 -15.12 12.63 -5.71
CA ILE A 30 -16.03 12.00 -6.68
C ILE A 30 -17.44 12.59 -6.59
N LEU A 31 -17.95 12.80 -5.37
CA LEU A 31 -19.32 13.23 -5.15
C LEU A 31 -19.52 14.74 -5.34
N THR A 32 -18.53 15.56 -5.00
CA THR A 32 -18.71 17.02 -4.96
C THR A 32 -17.71 17.80 -5.82
N GLY A 33 -16.75 17.13 -6.46
CA GLY A 33 -15.64 17.78 -7.17
C GLY A 33 -14.75 18.63 -6.27
N TYR A 34 -14.84 18.47 -4.94
CA TYR A 34 -14.17 19.38 -4.01
C TYR A 34 -12.66 19.16 -4.02
N MET A 35 -11.93 20.23 -4.30
CA MET A 35 -10.48 20.29 -4.18
C MET A 35 -10.13 21.35 -3.11
N PRO A 36 -9.32 21.01 -2.10
CA PRO A 36 -8.92 21.98 -1.09
C PRO A 36 -8.02 23.05 -1.72
N ALA A 37 -8.26 24.32 -1.36
CA ALA A 37 -7.35 25.40 -1.73
C ALA A 37 -6.02 25.22 -0.98
N ILE A 38 -4.92 25.06 -1.72
CA ILE A 38 -3.56 24.96 -1.20
C ILE A 38 -2.84 26.26 -1.55
N PRO A 39 -2.21 26.96 -0.59
CA PRO A 39 -1.52 28.21 -0.88
C PRO A 39 -0.20 28.00 -1.62
N GLY A 40 0.18 29.00 -2.42
CA GLY A 40 1.49 29.07 -3.09
C GLY A 40 1.74 27.96 -4.10
N VAL A 41 3.01 27.58 -4.23
CA VAL A 41 3.51 26.58 -5.20
C VAL A 41 2.80 25.23 -5.07
N GLY A 42 2.35 24.86 -3.87
CA GLY A 42 1.58 23.62 -3.67
C GLY A 42 0.22 23.64 -4.35
N GLY A 43 -0.42 24.81 -4.43
CA GLY A 43 -1.67 25.02 -5.17
C GLY A 43 -1.45 24.93 -6.68
N GLU A 44 -0.46 25.67 -7.19
CA GLU A 44 -0.09 25.65 -8.62
C GLU A 44 0.26 24.23 -9.10
N TRP A 45 1.00 23.48 -8.28
CA TRP A 45 1.30 22.08 -8.54
C TRP A 45 0.02 21.23 -8.59
N ALA A 46 -0.90 21.42 -7.65
CA ALA A 46 -2.14 20.64 -7.62
C ALA A 46 -3.06 20.98 -8.81
N ASP A 47 -3.14 22.25 -9.20
CA ASP A 47 -3.89 22.73 -10.36
C ASP A 47 -3.31 22.19 -11.67
N ALA A 48 -1.98 22.18 -11.80
CA ALA A 48 -1.32 21.58 -12.96
C ALA A 48 -1.60 20.07 -13.08
N ASN A 49 -1.63 19.35 -11.96
CA ASN A 49 -2.00 17.93 -11.94
C ASN A 49 -3.47 17.70 -12.26
N ALA A 50 -4.36 18.60 -11.84
CA ALA A 50 -5.77 18.56 -12.21
C ALA A 50 -5.97 18.81 -13.71
N ALA A 51 -5.17 19.69 -14.33
CA ALA A 51 -5.24 19.99 -15.75
C ALA A 51 -4.86 18.80 -16.65
N ILE A 52 -3.92 17.95 -16.20
CA ILE A 52 -3.50 16.73 -16.93
C ILE A 52 -4.30 15.48 -16.53
N GLY A 53 -5.29 15.59 -15.65
CA GLY A 53 -6.11 14.46 -15.20
C GLY A 53 -5.48 13.61 -14.08
N LEU A 54 -4.26 13.92 -13.63
CA LEU A 54 -3.55 13.11 -12.62
C LEU A 54 -4.21 13.22 -11.24
N TYR A 55 -4.67 14.42 -10.86
CA TYR A 55 -5.36 14.63 -9.58
C TYR A 55 -6.61 13.74 -9.48
N GLN A 56 -7.41 13.71 -10.54
CA GLN A 56 -8.63 12.92 -10.66
C GLN A 56 -8.32 11.42 -10.57
N ALA A 57 -7.29 10.97 -11.30
CA ALA A 57 -6.85 9.58 -11.27
C ALA A 57 -6.45 9.15 -9.85
N VAL A 58 -5.68 9.97 -9.13
CA VAL A 58 -5.30 9.70 -7.74
C VAL A 58 -6.53 9.63 -6.84
N LYS A 59 -7.49 10.56 -6.96
CA LYS A 59 -8.71 10.52 -6.13
C LYS A 59 -9.61 9.32 -6.39
N TYR A 60 -9.71 8.85 -7.64
CA TYR A 60 -10.39 7.59 -7.93
C TYR A 60 -9.67 6.38 -7.31
N MET A 61 -8.34 6.37 -7.37
CA MET A 61 -7.52 5.33 -6.74
C MET A 61 -7.64 5.35 -5.21
N GLU A 62 -7.57 6.52 -4.56
CA GLU A 62 -7.77 6.65 -3.11
C GLU A 62 -9.13 6.06 -2.67
N CYS A 63 -10.20 6.35 -3.42
CA CYS A 63 -11.52 5.79 -3.14
C CYS A 63 -11.52 4.25 -3.25
N LEU A 64 -10.97 3.71 -4.34
CA LEU A 64 -10.87 2.27 -4.56
C LEU A 64 -10.03 1.59 -3.48
N PHE A 65 -8.86 2.14 -3.17
CA PHE A 65 -7.95 1.61 -2.17
C PHE A 65 -8.55 1.70 -0.77
N GLY A 66 -9.28 2.77 -0.45
CA GLY A 66 -10.07 2.88 0.77
C GLY A 66 -11.05 1.71 0.92
N ILE A 67 -11.83 1.40 -0.12
CA ILE A 67 -12.76 0.25 -0.14
C ILE A 67 -12.00 -1.08 0.06
N LEU A 68 -10.86 -1.26 -0.62
CA LEU A 68 -10.03 -2.47 -0.50
C LEU A 68 -9.51 -2.65 0.94
N LEU A 69 -9.01 -1.58 1.57
CA LEU A 69 -8.56 -1.59 2.97
C LEU A 69 -9.70 -1.93 3.93
N LEU A 70 -10.86 -1.30 3.77
CA LEU A 70 -12.04 -1.52 4.62
C LEU A 70 -12.60 -2.94 4.48
N THR A 71 -12.65 -3.48 3.26
CA THR A 71 -13.16 -4.83 2.98
C THR A 71 -12.13 -5.95 3.19
N ASN A 72 -10.90 -5.60 3.58
CA ASN A 72 -9.79 -6.54 3.74
C ASN A 72 -9.39 -7.28 2.45
N ARG A 73 -9.52 -6.64 1.29
CA ARG A 73 -9.23 -7.23 -0.01
C ARG A 73 -8.00 -6.58 -0.61
N PHE A 74 -7.03 -7.37 -1.05
CA PHE A 74 -5.81 -6.87 -1.71
C PHE A 74 -5.08 -5.75 -0.94
N VAL A 75 -5.11 -5.79 0.40
CA VAL A 75 -4.61 -4.71 1.28
C VAL A 75 -3.16 -4.34 0.94
N LEU A 76 -2.29 -5.34 0.80
CA LEU A 76 -0.89 -5.11 0.49
C LEU A 76 -0.69 -4.42 -0.88
N LEU A 77 -1.44 -4.84 -1.91
CA LEU A 77 -1.36 -4.22 -3.23
C LEU A 77 -1.85 -2.77 -3.19
N ALA A 78 -2.97 -2.52 -2.52
CA ALA A 78 -3.52 -1.18 -2.35
C ALA A 78 -2.51 -0.25 -1.64
N LEU A 79 -1.86 -0.72 -0.57
CA LEU A 79 -0.84 0.06 0.14
C LEU A 79 0.36 0.38 -0.76
N VAL A 80 0.87 -0.60 -1.51
CA VAL A 80 1.98 -0.41 -2.47
C VAL A 80 1.64 0.61 -3.54
N LEU A 81 0.43 0.54 -4.11
CA LEU A 81 -0.01 1.48 -5.15
C LEU A 81 -0.31 2.88 -4.60
N GLU A 82 -0.66 2.98 -3.33
CA GLU A 82 -0.91 4.25 -2.63
C GLU A 82 0.40 4.92 -2.15
N MET A 83 1.52 4.19 -2.08
CA MET A 83 2.81 4.75 -1.62
C MET A 83 3.26 5.99 -2.39
N PRO A 84 3.26 6.02 -3.74
CA PRO A 84 3.65 7.23 -4.49
C PRO A 84 2.81 8.46 -4.13
N ALA A 85 1.50 8.28 -3.91
CA ALA A 85 0.60 9.37 -3.51
C ALA A 85 0.97 9.89 -2.11
N THR A 86 1.13 9.00 -1.13
CA THR A 86 1.48 9.39 0.25
C THR A 86 2.86 10.05 0.37
N VAL A 87 3.86 9.61 -0.39
CA VAL A 87 5.19 10.25 -0.46
C VAL A 87 5.08 11.66 -1.01
N ASN A 88 4.28 11.84 -2.07
CA ASN A 88 4.09 13.14 -2.69
C ASN A 88 3.33 14.11 -1.77
N ILE A 89 2.26 13.63 -1.10
CA ILE A 89 1.51 14.40 -0.12
C ILE A 89 2.41 14.79 1.06
N PHE A 90 3.23 13.86 1.58
CA PHE A 90 4.22 14.16 2.61
C PHE A 90 5.18 15.26 2.15
N TYR A 91 5.77 15.14 0.96
CA TYR A 91 6.73 16.12 0.47
C TYR A 91 6.11 17.51 0.34
N LEU A 92 4.96 17.61 -0.34
CA LEU A 92 4.26 18.88 -0.55
C LEU A 92 3.81 19.50 0.77
N ASN A 93 3.21 18.71 1.66
CA ASN A 93 2.66 19.23 2.90
C ASN A 93 3.74 19.61 3.91
N THR A 94 4.84 18.85 4.00
CA THR A 94 5.88 19.05 5.01
C THR A 94 6.93 20.05 4.58
N PHE A 95 7.39 20.00 3.32
CA PHE A 95 8.52 20.82 2.88
C PHE A 95 8.14 22.02 2.00
N VAL A 96 7.04 21.92 1.24
CA VAL A 96 6.65 22.99 0.29
C VAL A 96 5.65 23.96 0.92
N VAL A 97 4.55 23.44 1.48
CA VAL A 97 3.44 24.27 1.98
C VAL A 97 3.62 24.62 3.45
N ALA A 98 4.00 23.65 4.28
CA ALA A 98 4.33 23.81 5.70
C ALA A 98 3.29 24.57 6.57
N THR A 99 2.03 24.61 6.17
CA THR A 99 0.96 25.18 7.00
C THR A 99 0.53 24.20 8.10
N PRO A 100 0.05 24.67 9.27
CA PRO A 100 -0.14 23.81 10.45
C PRO A 100 -0.97 22.54 10.24
N ARG A 101 -2.05 22.63 9.45
CA ARG A 101 -2.88 21.47 9.10
C ARG A 101 -2.11 20.47 8.23
N GLN A 102 -1.37 20.98 7.25
CA GLN A 102 -0.63 20.21 6.25
C GLN A 102 0.54 19.48 6.91
N LEU A 103 1.26 20.16 7.81
CA LEU A 103 2.34 19.59 8.63
C LEU A 103 1.90 18.37 9.45
N PHE A 104 0.62 18.26 9.80
CA PHE A 104 0.09 17.08 10.47
C PHE A 104 -0.33 16.01 9.45
N THR A 105 -1.09 16.38 8.42
CA THR A 105 -1.66 15.42 7.46
C THR A 105 -0.61 14.69 6.61
N GLY A 106 0.44 15.38 6.14
CA GLY A 106 1.47 14.76 5.30
C GLY A 106 2.21 13.63 6.00
N PRO A 107 2.84 13.88 7.16
CA PRO A 107 3.53 12.85 7.93
C PRO A 107 2.59 11.74 8.39
N GLN A 108 1.35 12.06 8.77
CA GLN A 108 0.37 11.07 9.18
C GLN A 108 0.06 10.07 8.06
N GLU A 109 -0.17 10.52 6.83
CA GLU A 109 -0.51 9.63 5.72
C GLU A 109 0.64 8.68 5.36
N LEU A 110 1.86 9.21 5.24
CA LEU A 110 3.04 8.39 4.96
C LEU A 110 3.33 7.40 6.10
N PHE A 111 3.15 7.83 7.35
CA PHE A 111 3.32 6.98 8.52
C PHE A 111 2.31 5.82 8.55
N LEU A 112 1.02 6.11 8.31
CA LEU A 112 -0.04 5.09 8.29
C LEU A 112 0.19 4.09 7.16
N ASN A 113 0.50 4.56 5.95
CA ASN A 113 0.80 3.67 4.83
C ASN A 113 2.03 2.81 5.14
N GLY A 114 3.14 3.42 5.59
CA GLY A 114 4.37 2.72 5.91
C GLY A 114 4.22 1.64 6.99
N ILE A 115 3.55 1.94 8.11
CA ILE A 115 3.31 0.94 9.17
C ILE A 115 2.42 -0.19 8.68
N LEU A 116 1.36 0.11 7.94
CA LEU A 116 0.49 -0.92 7.40
C LEU A 116 1.23 -1.78 6.37
N LEU A 117 2.06 -1.18 5.53
CA LEU A 117 2.86 -1.90 4.54
C LEU A 117 3.83 -2.86 5.23
N LEU A 118 4.50 -2.42 6.30
CA LEU A 118 5.34 -3.29 7.14
C LEU A 118 4.52 -4.39 7.82
N ALA A 119 3.36 -4.07 8.39
CA ALA A 119 2.51 -5.05 9.08
C ALA A 119 1.98 -6.13 8.11
N TYR A 120 1.70 -5.78 6.85
CA TYR A 120 1.24 -6.69 5.81
C TYR A 120 2.38 -7.28 4.96
N SER A 121 3.63 -6.82 5.12
CA SER A 121 4.80 -7.34 4.40
C SER A 121 5.10 -8.82 4.70
N GLY A 122 4.57 -9.36 5.80
CA GLY A 122 4.65 -10.80 6.08
C GLY A 122 4.07 -11.68 4.97
N TYR A 123 3.12 -11.18 4.18
CA TYR A 123 2.63 -11.87 2.98
C TYR A 123 3.68 -11.94 1.86
N LEU A 124 4.49 -10.89 1.68
CA LEU A 124 5.63 -10.91 0.76
C LEU A 124 6.72 -11.88 1.23
N ALA A 125 6.99 -11.96 2.53
CA ALA A 125 7.96 -12.91 3.07
C ALA A 125 7.60 -14.38 2.71
N ALA A 126 6.31 -14.72 2.68
CA ALA A 126 5.86 -16.04 2.26
C ALA A 126 6.04 -16.29 0.75
N ALA A 127 5.91 -15.25 -0.08
CA ALA A 127 6.16 -15.32 -1.52
C ALA A 127 7.65 -15.36 -1.87
N LEU A 128 8.49 -14.68 -1.07
CA LEU A 128 9.94 -14.62 -1.23
C LEU A 128 10.67 -15.81 -0.62
N LYS A 129 10.02 -16.62 0.24
CA LYS A 129 10.63 -17.83 0.78
C LYS A 129 10.76 -18.86 -0.34
N PRO A 130 11.97 -19.18 -0.82
CA PRO A 130 12.13 -20.19 -1.85
C PRO A 130 11.66 -21.53 -1.26
N ARG A 131 10.56 -22.07 -1.81
CA ARG A 131 9.98 -23.36 -1.42
C ARG A 131 10.51 -24.52 -2.28
N LEU A 132 11.23 -24.19 -3.34
CA LEU A 132 11.79 -25.12 -4.30
C LEU A 132 13.27 -24.77 -4.47
N ASP A 133 14.11 -25.79 -4.51
CA ASP A 133 15.49 -25.65 -4.98
C ASP A 133 15.42 -25.16 -6.43
N PRO A 134 15.95 -23.98 -6.78
CA PRO A 134 15.76 -23.40 -8.11
C PRO A 134 16.38 -24.32 -9.15
N LEU A 135 15.53 -25.00 -9.94
CA LEU A 135 15.97 -25.76 -11.10
C LEU A 135 16.34 -24.78 -12.21
N LEU A 136 17.60 -24.35 -12.19
CA LEU A 136 18.14 -23.51 -13.24
C LEU A 136 18.05 -24.25 -14.59
N LEU A 137 17.75 -23.51 -15.66
CA LEU A 137 17.51 -24.06 -17.00
C LEU A 137 18.70 -24.91 -17.51
N TRP A 138 19.92 -24.56 -17.07
CA TRP A 138 21.18 -25.24 -17.38
C TRP A 138 21.46 -26.51 -16.56
N ASN A 139 20.65 -26.80 -15.54
CA ASN A 139 20.76 -28.01 -14.71
C ASN A 139 19.55 -28.94 -14.91
N SER A 140 18.97 -28.95 -16.13
CA SER A 140 17.81 -29.78 -16.49
C SER A 140 18.00 -31.26 -16.23
N ASP A 141 19.25 -31.73 -16.24
CA ASP A 141 19.62 -33.13 -16.02
C ASP A 141 19.23 -33.62 -14.62
N ARG A 142 19.14 -32.69 -13.65
CA ARG A 142 18.67 -33.00 -12.28
C ARG A 142 17.19 -33.36 -12.25
N ALA A 143 16.38 -32.83 -13.17
CA ALA A 143 14.94 -33.14 -13.23
C ALA A 143 14.65 -34.58 -13.69
N TYR A 144 15.58 -35.20 -14.42
CA TYR A 144 15.45 -36.57 -14.91
C TYR A 144 16.01 -37.63 -13.96
N GLN A 145 16.60 -37.22 -12.82
CA GLN A 145 17.08 -38.15 -11.80
C GLN A 145 15.90 -38.91 -11.16
N PRO A 146 15.94 -40.25 -11.08
CA PRO A 146 14.88 -41.02 -10.46
C PRO A 146 14.72 -40.61 -8.99
N GLY A 147 13.51 -40.17 -8.61
CA GLY A 147 13.20 -39.77 -7.24
C GLY A 147 13.44 -38.29 -6.91
N TYR A 148 13.90 -37.46 -7.85
CA TYR A 148 14.11 -36.02 -7.64
C TYR A 148 12.85 -35.30 -7.11
N ALA A 149 11.68 -35.59 -7.69
CA ALA A 149 10.40 -35.04 -7.24
C ALA A 149 9.92 -35.55 -5.86
N LYS A 150 10.50 -36.65 -5.34
CA LYS A 150 10.26 -37.12 -3.95
C LYS A 150 11.16 -36.39 -2.96
N GLN A 151 12.40 -36.08 -3.34
CA GLN A 151 13.34 -35.33 -2.50
C GLN A 151 12.93 -33.87 -2.27
N LEU A 152 12.17 -33.28 -3.20
CA LEU A 152 11.68 -31.90 -3.11
C LEU A 152 10.43 -31.73 -2.23
N ARG A 153 9.76 -32.83 -1.83
CA ARG A 153 8.56 -32.77 -1.01
C ARG A 153 8.93 -32.80 0.47
N PRO A 154 8.69 -31.72 1.24
CA PRO A 154 9.03 -31.66 2.66
C PRO A 154 8.29 -32.70 3.51
N GLU A 155 7.16 -33.22 3.02
CA GLU A 155 6.34 -34.23 3.71
C GLU A 155 6.93 -35.64 3.71
N ASP A 156 7.95 -35.93 2.89
CA ASP A 156 8.56 -37.26 2.76
C ASP A 156 9.89 -37.39 3.54
N VAL A 157 10.35 -36.34 4.22
CA VAL A 157 11.56 -36.33 5.07
C VAL A 157 11.13 -36.43 6.54
N GLN A 158 10.86 -37.66 7.00
CA GLN A 158 10.79 -38.03 8.41
C GLN A 158 11.95 -38.95 8.77
#